data_AF-A0A511HNX7-F1
#
_entry.id   AF-A0A511HNX7-F1
#
_cell.length_a   1.000
_cell.length_b   1.000
_cell.length_c   1.000
_cell.angle_alpha   90.00
_cell.angle_beta   90.00
_cell.angle_gamma   90.00
#
_symmetry.space_group_name_H-M   'P 1'
#
loop_
_entity.id
_entity.type
_entity.pdbx_description
1 polymer ?
#
loop_
_entity_poly.entity_id
_entity_poly.type
_entity_poly.pdbx_seq_one_letter_code
_entity_poly.pdbx_strand_id
1 'polypeptide(L)'
;MKKAFLIALSLSLPAFASSDFNSEDLSVDVDPEELVSQEAADASRPPLLQFCWNLHYTSCSGPGTTQQCTDGIWSDYVCTCRTLGTRNVWVCPEVR
;
A
#
# COMPACT_ATOMS: atom_id res chain seq x y z
N MET A 1 -32.88 38.33 -5.47
CA MET A 1 -32.65 37.11 -4.67
C MET A 1 -31.31 36.50 -5.07
N LYS A 2 -30.34 36.44 -4.15
CA LYS A 2 -29.31 35.38 -4.01
C LYS A 2 -28.33 35.83 -2.92
N LYS A 3 -28.48 35.23 -1.74
CA LYS A 3 -27.60 35.40 -0.59
C LYS A 3 -26.34 34.58 -0.85
N ALA A 4 -25.18 35.23 -0.93
CA ALA A 4 -23.90 34.54 -0.93
C ALA A 4 -23.54 34.25 0.54
N PHE A 5 -23.78 33.02 0.98
CA PHE A 5 -23.30 32.52 2.26
C PHE A 5 -21.82 32.17 2.11
N LEU A 6 -20.94 32.96 2.72
CA LEU A 6 -19.55 32.59 2.96
C LEU A 6 -19.52 31.83 4.29
N ILE A 7 -19.41 30.52 4.24
CA ILE A 7 -19.15 29.68 5.43
C ILE A 7 -17.65 29.43 5.49
N ALA A 8 -17.03 30.03 6.50
CA ALA A 8 -15.67 29.76 6.92
C ALA A 8 -15.58 28.34 7.50
N LEU A 9 -14.52 27.60 7.18
CA LEU A 9 -13.98 26.59 8.09
C LEU A 9 -12.46 26.70 8.10
N SER A 10 -12.01 27.38 9.14
CA SER A 10 -10.67 27.38 9.71
C SER A 10 -10.05 25.99 9.73
N LEU A 11 -8.91 25.82 9.03
CA LEU A 11 -8.01 24.68 9.23
C LEU A 11 -7.38 24.80 10.62
N SER A 12 -7.95 24.12 11.60
CA SER A 12 -7.27 23.82 12.85
C SER A 12 -6.22 22.74 12.56
N LEU A 13 -4.96 23.15 12.45
CA LEU A 13 -3.81 22.24 12.40
C LEU A 13 -3.76 21.42 13.71
N PRO A 14 -3.62 20.09 13.67
CA PRO A 14 -3.13 19.36 14.82
C PRO A 14 -1.67 19.73 15.05
N ALA A 15 -1.41 20.35 16.20
CA ALA A 15 -0.07 20.56 16.74
C ALA A 15 0.56 19.19 17.04
N PHE A 16 1.46 18.73 16.18
CA PHE A 16 2.38 17.65 16.52
C PHE A 16 3.45 18.21 17.45
N ALA A 17 3.19 18.14 18.74
CA ALA A 17 4.22 18.15 19.75
C ALA A 17 4.84 16.74 19.79
N SER A 18 6.14 16.64 19.54
CA SER A 18 6.91 15.50 20.04
C SER A 18 8.30 15.96 20.43
N SER A 19 8.64 15.53 21.64
CA SER A 19 9.72 15.97 22.51
C SER A 19 11.11 15.95 21.89
N ASP A 20 11.90 16.94 22.31
CA ASP A 20 13.34 16.86 22.44
C ASP A 20 13.77 15.48 22.98
N PHE A 21 14.38 14.68 22.11
CA PHE A 21 15.03 13.44 22.53
C PHE A 21 16.39 13.81 23.10
N ASN A 22 16.48 13.69 24.41
CA ASN A 22 17.68 13.92 25.18
C ASN A 22 18.74 12.86 24.82
N SER A 23 19.84 13.31 24.20
CA SER A 23 21.00 12.50 23.87
C SER A 23 21.84 12.27 25.13
N GLU A 24 21.46 11.28 25.93
CA GLU A 24 22.28 10.80 27.04
C GLU A 24 22.50 9.28 26.90
N ASP A 25 23.72 8.98 26.43
CA ASP A 25 24.61 7.96 26.98
C ASP A 25 23.99 6.59 27.33
N LEU A 26 24.10 5.64 26.42
CA LEU A 26 24.11 4.22 26.76
C LEU A 26 25.07 3.51 25.80
N SER A 27 26.32 3.41 26.26
CA SER A 27 27.34 2.49 25.77
C SER A 27 26.84 1.06 25.92
N VAL A 28 26.11 0.58 24.91
CA VAL A 28 25.77 -0.84 24.78
C VAL A 28 26.92 -1.52 24.06
N ASP A 29 27.68 -2.31 24.82
CA ASP A 29 28.63 -3.29 24.33
C ASP A 29 27.83 -4.36 23.56
N VAL A 30 27.65 -4.16 22.25
CA VAL A 30 26.93 -5.10 21.37
C VAL A 30 27.93 -6.13 20.88
N ASP A 31 27.86 -7.31 21.48
CA ASP A 31 28.47 -8.54 21.02
C ASP A 31 28.06 -8.81 19.54
N PRO A 32 29.02 -8.90 18.60
CA PRO A 32 28.72 -8.98 17.17
C PRO A 32 28.19 -10.35 16.70
N GLU A 33 27.98 -11.33 17.58
CA GLU A 33 27.51 -12.66 17.18
C GLU A 33 25.97 -12.81 17.18
N GLU A 34 25.22 -11.89 17.79
CA GLU A 34 23.75 -11.89 17.75
C GLU A 34 23.16 -11.21 16.49
N LEU A 35 23.99 -10.57 15.65
CA LEU A 35 23.54 -9.93 14.40
C LEU A 35 23.24 -10.92 13.26
N VAL A 36 23.78 -12.14 13.31
CA VAL A 36 23.64 -13.14 12.24
C VAL A 36 22.35 -13.97 12.36
N SER A 37 21.69 -13.96 13.52
CA SER A 37 20.46 -14.74 13.73
C SER A 37 19.17 -13.99 13.38
N GLN A 38 19.23 -12.68 13.08
CA GLN A 38 18.04 -11.88 12.73
C GLN A 38 17.72 -11.86 11.23
N GLU A 39 18.65 -12.20 10.34
CA GLU A 39 18.38 -12.26 8.89
C GLU A 39 17.49 -13.46 8.47
N ALA A 40 17.35 -14.49 9.32
CA ALA A 40 16.57 -15.68 8.99
C ALA A 40 15.06 -15.58 9.32
N ALA A 41 14.61 -14.49 9.94
CA ALA A 41 13.23 -14.32 10.42
C ALA A 41 12.35 -13.40 9.53
N ASP A 42 12.78 -13.01 8.33
CA ASP A 42 11.94 -12.27 7.36
C ASP A 42 11.25 -13.21 6.34
N ALA A 43 10.99 -14.47 6.72
CA ALA A 43 10.38 -15.46 5.84
C ALA A 43 8.84 -15.35 5.74
N SER A 44 8.22 -14.32 6.32
CA SER A 44 6.76 -14.16 6.37
C SER A 44 6.27 -12.81 5.87
N ARG A 45 7.10 -12.04 5.17
CA ARG A 45 6.60 -10.84 4.50
C ARG A 45 5.66 -11.30 3.38
N PRO A 46 4.37 -10.90 3.41
CA PRO A 46 3.43 -11.32 2.38
C PRO A 46 3.96 -10.89 1.01
N PRO A 47 3.74 -11.70 -0.05
CA PRO A 47 4.19 -11.34 -1.38
C PRO A 47 3.64 -9.96 -1.73
N LEU A 48 4.50 -9.06 -2.21
CA LEU A 48 4.09 -7.72 -2.61
C LEU A 48 3.06 -7.85 -3.73
N LEU A 49 1.80 -7.56 -3.41
CA LEU A 49 0.73 -7.54 -4.40
C LEU A 49 1.01 -6.45 -5.43
N GLN A 50 0.73 -6.74 -6.70
CA GLN A 50 0.82 -5.72 -7.74
C GLN A 50 -0.31 -4.71 -7.59
N PHE A 51 -0.07 -3.47 -8.00
CA PHE A 51 -1.13 -2.47 -8.02
C PHE A 51 -2.20 -2.80 -9.06
N CYS A 52 -3.47 -2.64 -8.69
CA CYS A 52 -4.58 -2.97 -9.59
C CYS A 52 -4.56 -2.15 -10.89
N TRP A 53 -4.13 -0.89 -10.86
CA TRP A 53 -4.01 -0.06 -12.08
C TRP A 53 -2.89 -0.51 -13.01
N ASN A 54 -1.86 -1.18 -12.48
CA ASN A 54 -0.79 -1.76 -13.30
C ASN A 54 -1.20 -3.10 -13.92
N LEU A 55 -2.07 -3.85 -13.24
CA LEU A 55 -2.59 -5.11 -13.76
C LEU A 55 -3.70 -4.90 -14.79
N HIS A 56 -4.53 -3.87 -14.62
CA HIS A 56 -5.71 -3.65 -15.45
C HIS A 56 -5.37 -3.54 -16.95
N TYR A 57 -6.11 -4.26 -17.80
CA TYR A 57 -5.91 -4.38 -19.25
C TYR A 57 -4.58 -5.00 -19.71
N THR A 58 -3.79 -5.57 -18.80
CA THR A 58 -2.63 -6.39 -19.18
C THR A 58 -3.02 -7.82 -19.53
N SER A 59 -2.15 -8.53 -20.23
CA SER A 59 -2.42 -9.88 -20.74
C SER A 59 -2.49 -10.93 -19.64
N CYS A 60 -3.39 -11.89 -19.79
CA CYS A 60 -3.52 -13.05 -18.89
C CYS A 60 -3.63 -14.36 -19.66
N SER A 61 -3.28 -15.46 -19.01
CA SER A 61 -3.12 -16.77 -19.63
C SER A 61 -4.42 -17.43 -20.08
N GLY A 62 -5.53 -17.22 -19.37
CA GLY A 62 -6.82 -17.81 -19.74
C GLY A 62 -8.01 -17.16 -19.02
N PRO A 63 -9.17 -17.05 -19.67
CA PRO A 63 -10.35 -16.42 -19.07
C PRO A 63 -10.81 -17.19 -17.82
N GLY A 64 -11.29 -16.44 -16.83
CA GLY A 64 -11.74 -17.00 -15.56
C GLY A 64 -10.64 -17.19 -14.51
N THR A 65 -9.37 -17.00 -14.87
CA THR A 65 -8.31 -16.90 -13.85
C THR A 65 -8.47 -15.64 -13.02
N THR A 66 -8.03 -15.69 -11.78
CA THR A 66 -8.10 -14.57 -10.84
C THR A 66 -6.72 -14.25 -10.31
N GLN A 67 -6.42 -12.98 -10.12
CA GLN A 67 -5.18 -12.53 -9.50
C GLN A 67 -5.48 -11.43 -8.49
N GLN A 68 -4.87 -11.53 -7.31
CA GLN A 68 -4.97 -10.48 -6.29
C GLN A 68 -4.11 -9.27 -6.67
N CYS A 69 -4.62 -8.09 -6.35
CA CYS A 69 -3.95 -6.81 -6.53
C CYS A 69 -4.29 -5.90 -5.34
N THR A 70 -3.54 -4.82 -5.16
CA THR A 70 -3.78 -3.84 -4.09
C THR A 70 -3.97 -2.43 -4.66
N ASP A 71 -4.70 -1.58 -3.95
CA ASP A 71 -4.70 -0.13 -4.20
C ASP A 71 -3.46 0.57 -3.63
N GLY A 72 -2.62 -0.15 -2.87
CA GLY A 72 -1.42 0.40 -2.25
C GLY A 72 -1.69 1.21 -0.99
N ILE A 73 -2.94 1.26 -0.52
CA ILE A 73 -3.31 2.01 0.67
C ILE A 73 -3.72 1.04 1.77
N TRP A 74 -4.83 0.33 1.59
CA TRP A 74 -5.42 -0.49 2.65
C TRP A 74 -6.21 -1.70 2.15
N SER A 75 -6.52 -1.79 0.85
CA SER A 75 -7.47 -2.77 0.35
C SER A 75 -6.87 -3.64 -0.74
N ASP A 76 -7.10 -4.94 -0.58
CA ASP A 76 -6.79 -5.93 -1.60
C ASP A 76 -8.04 -6.24 -2.41
N TYR A 77 -7.85 -6.38 -3.71
CA TYR A 77 -8.89 -6.63 -4.69
C TYR A 77 -8.53 -7.84 -5.53
N VAL A 78 -9.54 -8.36 -6.25
CA VAL A 78 -9.36 -9.47 -7.16
C VAL A 78 -9.65 -9.01 -8.58
N CYS A 79 -8.63 -9.08 -9.44
CA CYS A 79 -8.80 -8.95 -10.87
C CYS A 79 -9.22 -10.30 -11.45
N THR A 80 -10.10 -10.27 -12.45
CA THR A 80 -10.52 -11.46 -13.20
C THR A 80 -10.07 -11.35 -14.64
N CYS A 81 -9.47 -12.39 -15.17
CA CYS A 81 -9.10 -12.47 -16.57
C CYS A 81 -10.37 -12.67 -17.42
N ARG A 82 -10.59 -11.79 -18.40
CA ARG A 82 -11.71 -11.86 -19.33
C ARG A 82 -11.23 -11.79 -20.78
N THR A 83 -11.96 -12.43 -21.67
CA THR A 83 -11.72 -12.29 -23.11
C THR A 83 -12.31 -10.96 -23.59
N LEU A 84 -11.46 -10.09 -24.13
CA LEU A 84 -11.84 -8.86 -24.82
C LEU A 84 -11.37 -8.92 -26.27
N GLY A 85 -12.31 -9.15 -27.19
CA GLY A 85 -12.00 -9.41 -28.59
C GLY A 85 -11.31 -10.76 -28.76
N THR A 86 -10.08 -10.75 -29.28
CA THR A 86 -9.26 -11.96 -29.51
C THR A 86 -8.19 -12.20 -28.45
N ARG A 87 -8.12 -11.37 -27.40
CA ARG A 87 -7.12 -11.46 -26.34
C ARG A 87 -7.76 -11.61 -24.96
N ASN A 88 -7.03 -12.24 -24.06
CA ASN A 88 -7.39 -12.34 -22.65
C ASN A 88 -6.68 -11.24 -21.88
N VAL A 89 -7.43 -10.44 -21.12
CA VAL A 89 -6.90 -9.34 -20.32
C VAL A 89 -7.46 -9.31 -18.91
N TRP A 90 -6.68 -8.76 -17.98
CA TRP A 90 -7.10 -8.55 -16.60
C TRP A 90 -8.11 -7.41 -16.48
N VAL A 91 -9.27 -7.71 -15.89
CA VAL A 91 -10.28 -6.72 -15.53
C VAL A 91 -10.31 -6.60 -14.02
N CYS A 92 -9.90 -5.44 -13.53
CA CYS A 92 -9.79 -5.11 -12.11
C CYS A 92 -10.90 -4.12 -11.73
N PRO A 93 -11.32 -4.08 -10.46
CA PRO A 93 -12.20 -3.01 -9.98
C PRO A 93 -11.51 -1.64 -10.10
N GLU A 94 -12.31 -0.60 -10.28
CA GLU A 94 -11.83 0.78 -10.30
C GLU A 94 -11.40 1.19 -8.89
N VAL A 95 -10.09 1.28 -8.69
CA VAL A 95 -9.44 1.81 -7.48
C VAL A 95 -9.01 3.25 -7.76
N ARG A 96 -9.40 4.18 -6.87
CA ARG A 96 -9.14 5.62 -7.01
C ARG A 96 -7.90 6.05 -6.24
#